data_AF-A0A929EIE3-F1
#
_entry.id   AF-A0A929EIE3-F1
#
_cell.length_a   1.000
_cell.length_b   1.000
_cell.length_c   1.000
_cell.angle_alpha   90.00
_cell.angle_beta   90.00
_cell.angle_gamma   90.00
#
_symmetry.space_group_name_H-M   'P 1'
#
loop_
_entity.id
_entity.type
_entity.pdbx_description
1 polymer ?
#
loop_
_entity_poly.entity_id
_entity_poly.type
_entity_poly.pdbx_seq_one_letter_code
_entity_poly.pdbx_strand_id
1 'polypeptide(L)'
;IGEWSHDSRGGGAGTTLEDDIMLGLRVAAIDIGSTEALLGVVQDIGTSARTLFIESSRRFGDHLRISVEASLFSEIPAEDLLFGLHDDDFIKVEAAYWF
;
A
#
# COMPACT_ATOMS: atom_id res chain seq x y z
N ILE A 1 -3.54 -2.85 12.56
CA ILE A 1 -4.36 -4.02 12.14
C ILE A 1 -3.47 -4.97 11.37
N GLY A 2 -3.81 -6.25 11.34
CA GLY A 2 -3.08 -7.23 10.56
C GLY A 2 -4.02 -8.30 10.02
N GLU A 3 -3.68 -8.85 8.88
CA GLU A 3 -4.41 -9.90 8.18
C GLU A 3 -3.40 -10.91 7.63
N TRP A 4 -3.81 -12.17 7.56
CA TRP A 4 -3.10 -13.22 6.83
C TRP A 4 -4.02 -13.69 5.70
N SER A 5 -3.51 -13.65 4.47
CA SER A 5 -4.20 -14.07 3.26
C SER A 5 -3.62 -15.40 2.80
N HIS A 6 -4.46 -16.42 2.64
CA HIS A 6 -4.04 -17.74 2.22
C HIS A 6 -4.92 -18.32 1.10
N ASP A 7 -4.29 -18.85 0.04
CA ASP A 7 -4.96 -19.61 -1.02
C ASP A 7 -4.53 -21.09 -1.00
N SER A 8 -5.50 -21.98 -0.78
CA SER A 8 -5.27 -23.44 -0.75
C SER A 8 -4.69 -24.05 -2.03
N ARG A 9 -4.66 -23.31 -3.15
CA ARG A 9 -4.08 -23.78 -4.43
C ARG A 9 -2.56 -23.63 -4.49
N GLY A 10 -1.92 -22.96 -3.54
CA GLY A 10 -0.46 -22.78 -3.50
C GLY A 10 0.06 -22.01 -4.71
N GLY A 11 1.28 -22.33 -5.17
CA GLY A 11 1.89 -21.73 -6.37
C GLY A 11 1.14 -21.94 -7.71
N GLY A 12 -0.02 -22.60 -7.71
CA GLY A 12 -0.96 -22.61 -8.83
C GLY A 12 -2.07 -21.55 -8.74
N ALA A 13 -2.07 -20.74 -7.67
CA ALA A 13 -3.05 -19.70 -7.44
C ALA A 13 -2.81 -18.51 -8.39
N GLY A 14 -3.87 -18.02 -9.03
CA GLY A 14 -3.81 -16.85 -9.93
C GLY A 14 -3.93 -15.51 -9.20
N THR A 15 -3.37 -15.41 -7.99
CA THR A 15 -3.47 -14.24 -7.10
C THR A 15 -2.08 -13.85 -6.61
N THR A 16 -1.85 -12.54 -6.47
CA THR A 16 -0.63 -11.98 -5.88
C THR A 16 -0.63 -12.03 -4.34
N LEU A 17 -1.70 -12.57 -3.75
CA LEU A 17 -1.86 -12.73 -2.30
C LEU A 17 -2.21 -14.20 -2.03
N GLU A 18 -1.20 -15.04 -1.84
CA GLU A 18 -1.32 -16.50 -1.71
C GLU A 18 -0.94 -17.01 -0.32
N ASP A 19 0.12 -16.50 0.29
CA ASP A 19 0.51 -16.82 1.67
C ASP A 19 1.18 -15.61 2.30
N ASP A 20 0.40 -14.54 2.43
CA ASP A 20 0.88 -13.19 2.72
C ASP A 20 0.37 -12.70 4.05
N ILE A 21 1.24 -12.01 4.81
CA ILE A 21 0.84 -11.23 5.99
C ILE A 21 0.83 -9.76 5.61
N MET A 22 -0.30 -9.12 5.86
CA MET A 22 -0.45 -7.68 5.80
C MET A 22 -0.45 -7.10 7.21
N LEU A 23 0.33 -6.04 7.43
CA LEU A 23 0.25 -5.21 8.63
C LEU A 23 0.04 -3.75 8.22
N GLY A 24 -0.89 -3.09 8.91
CA GLY A 24 -1.26 -1.70 8.62
C GLY A 24 -1.43 -0.84 9.87
N LEU A 25 -0.99 0.40 9.80
CA LEU A 25 -1.18 1.44 10.81
C LEU A 25 -1.89 2.63 10.18
N ARG A 26 -3.08 2.97 10.69
CA ARG A 26 -3.82 4.18 10.31
C ARG A 26 -3.78 5.19 11.45
N VAL A 27 -3.44 6.43 11.10
CA VAL A 27 -3.51 7.59 11.97
C VAL A 27 -4.48 8.59 11.35
N ALA A 28 -5.50 8.99 12.10
CA ALA A 28 -6.44 10.04 11.71
C ALA A 28 -6.43 11.10 12.80
N ALA A 29 -5.90 12.28 12.48
CA ALA A 29 -5.86 13.40 13.40
C ALA A 29 -7.22 14.08 13.50
N ILE A 30 -7.58 14.54 14.69
CA ILE A 30 -8.77 15.34 14.92
C ILE A 30 -8.37 16.82 14.76
N ASP A 31 -8.09 17.22 13.52
CA ASP A 31 -7.78 18.61 13.16
C ASP A 31 -8.75 19.13 12.10
N ILE A 32 -8.79 20.46 11.91
CA ILE A 32 -9.66 21.10 10.92
C ILE A 32 -9.35 20.65 9.48
N GLY A 33 -8.10 20.24 9.24
CA GLY A 33 -7.64 19.71 7.96
C GLY A 33 -8.03 18.26 7.69
N SER A 34 -8.64 17.56 8.65
CA SER A 34 -8.95 16.12 8.57
C SER A 34 -7.74 15.29 8.12
N THR A 35 -6.59 15.53 8.74
CA THR A 35 -5.31 14.91 8.35
C THR A 35 -5.34 13.41 8.63
N GLU A 36 -5.03 12.61 7.61
CA GLU A 36 -4.98 11.16 7.72
C GLU A 36 -3.73 10.58 7.04
N ALA A 37 -3.28 9.44 7.56
CA ALA A 37 -2.25 8.62 6.96
C ALA A 37 -2.51 7.12 7.24
N LEU A 38 -2.27 6.28 6.25
CA LEU A 38 -2.19 4.83 6.34
C LEU A 38 -0.79 4.42 5.90
N LEU A 39 -0.08 3.66 6.73
CA LEU A 39 1.16 2.98 6.35
C LEU A 39 0.92 1.47 6.40
N GLY A 40 1.47 0.73 5.45
CA GLY A 40 1.32 -0.71 5.40
C GLY A 40 2.53 -1.44 4.84
N VAL A 41 2.62 -2.71 5.22
CA VAL A 41 3.56 -3.69 4.67
C VAL A 41 2.79 -4.96 4.33
N VAL A 42 3.11 -5.56 3.19
CA VAL A 42 2.68 -6.89 2.79
C VAL A 42 3.94 -7.72 2.59
N GLN A 43 3.99 -8.89 3.21
CA GLN A 43 5.11 -9.83 3.16
C GLN A 43 4.58 -11.22 2.86
N ASP A 44 5.07 -11.80 1.77
CA ASP A 44 4.91 -13.22 1.49
C ASP A 44 5.72 -14.02 2.54
N ILE A 45 5.11 -15.03 3.15
CA ILE A 45 5.74 -15.86 4.19
C ILE A 45 6.64 -16.95 3.57
N GLY A 46 6.31 -17.41 2.37
CA GLY A 46 7.04 -18.43 1.61
C GLY A 46 8.22 -17.88 0.82
N THR A 47 8.20 -16.59 0.48
CA THR A 47 9.26 -15.92 -0.30
C THR A 47 9.79 -14.65 0.38
N SER A 48 10.72 -13.95 -0.29
CA SER A 48 11.21 -12.65 0.15
C SER A 48 10.34 -11.49 -0.34
N ALA A 49 9.30 -11.73 -1.15
CA ALA A 49 8.51 -10.69 -1.77
C ALA A 49 7.87 -9.76 -0.74
N ARG A 50 8.08 -8.46 -0.90
CA ARG A 50 7.58 -7.44 0.02
C ARG A 50 7.11 -6.20 -0.71
N THR A 51 5.96 -5.68 -0.27
CA THR A 51 5.46 -4.35 -0.65
C THR A 51 5.34 -3.47 0.58
N LEU A 52 5.86 -2.24 0.51
CA LEU A 52 5.66 -1.18 1.49
C LEU A 52 4.84 -0.08 0.85
N PHE A 53 3.83 0.46 1.55
CA PHE A 53 3.03 1.54 1.01
C PHE A 53 2.64 2.58 2.07
N ILE A 54 2.40 3.79 1.59
CA ILE A 54 1.83 4.88 2.37
C ILE A 54 0.77 5.62 1.56
N GLU A 55 -0.36 5.91 2.20
CA GLU A 55 -1.40 6.79 1.71
C GLU A 55 -1.60 7.91 2.73
N SER A 56 -1.66 9.15 2.30
CA SER A 56 -1.81 10.31 3.17
C SER A 56 -2.71 11.36 2.51
N SER A 57 -3.55 12.01 3.31
CA SER A 57 -4.35 13.14 2.82
C SER A 57 -4.48 14.25 3.86
N ARG A 58 -4.56 15.49 3.39
CA ARG A 58 -4.85 16.66 4.22
C ARG A 58 -5.58 17.75 3.44
N ARG A 59 -6.59 18.35 4.07
CA ARG A 59 -7.24 19.57 3.59
C ARG A 59 -6.54 20.83 4.11
N PHE A 60 -6.39 21.82 3.24
CA PHE A 60 -5.87 23.15 3.52
C PHE A 60 -6.97 24.19 3.26
N GLY A 61 -7.53 24.74 4.34
CA GLY A 61 -8.73 25.55 4.28
C GLY A 61 -9.93 24.75 3.74
N ASP A 62 -10.86 25.43 3.10
CA ASP A 62 -12.08 24.79 2.58
C ASP A 62 -11.96 24.38 1.11
N HIS A 63 -10.90 24.81 0.43
CA HIS A 63 -10.82 24.75 -1.03
C HIS A 63 -9.76 23.82 -1.58
N LEU A 64 -8.79 23.36 -0.79
CA LEU A 64 -7.67 22.56 -1.30
C LEU A 64 -7.50 21.29 -0.47
N ARG A 65 -7.29 20.15 -1.14
CA ARG A 65 -6.82 18.91 -0.53
C ARG A 65 -5.57 18.45 -1.27
N ILE A 66 -4.56 18.06 -0.50
CA ILE A 66 -3.38 17.38 -1.02
C ILE A 66 -3.45 15.92 -0.57
N SER A 67 -3.19 15.01 -1.50
CA SER A 67 -3.07 13.57 -1.23
C SER A 67 -1.71 13.08 -1.73
N VAL A 68 -1.10 12.17 -0.97
CA VAL A 68 0.16 11.52 -1.33
C VAL A 68 -0.03 10.02 -1.22
N GLU A 69 0.41 9.31 -2.24
CA GLU A 69 0.45 7.85 -2.26
C GLU A 69 1.85 7.41 -2.72
N ALA A 70 2.42 6.42 -2.07
CA ALA A 70 3.67 5.84 -2.51
C ALA A 70 3.69 4.34 -2.22
N SER A 71 4.32 3.58 -3.12
CA SER A 71 4.53 2.15 -2.99
C SER A 71 5.96 1.81 -3.37
N LEU A 72 6.56 0.91 -2.60
CA LEU A 72 7.87 0.33 -2.84
C LEU A 72 7.73 -1.19 -2.93
N PHE A 73 8.29 -1.78 -3.97
CA PHE A 73 8.31 -3.22 -4.23
C PHE A 73 9.75 -3.72 -4.09
N SER A 74 9.97 -4.74 -3.27
CA SER A 74 11.33 -5.20 -2.96
C SER A 74 11.40 -6.72 -2.89
N GLU A 75 12.53 -7.26 -3.34
CA GLU A 75 12.88 -8.68 -3.21
C GLU A 75 11.84 -9.62 -3.85
N ILE A 76 11.18 -9.16 -4.91
CA ILE A 76 10.16 -9.92 -5.65
C ILE A 76 10.84 -10.98 -6.55
N PRO A 77 10.62 -12.28 -6.32
CA PRO A 77 11.19 -13.35 -7.14
C PRO A 77 10.67 -13.35 -8.58
N ALA A 78 11.44 -13.89 -9.52
CA ALA A 78 11.08 -13.91 -10.96
C ALA A 78 9.84 -14.76 -11.26
N GLU A 79 9.59 -15.78 -10.44
CA GLU A 79 8.42 -16.65 -10.49
C GLU A 79 7.15 -16.06 -9.84
N ASP A 80 7.25 -14.92 -9.14
CA ASP A 80 6.13 -14.27 -8.46
C ASP A 80 5.22 -13.52 -9.46
N LEU A 81 3.90 -13.55 -9.24
CA LEU A 81 2.94 -12.80 -10.04
C LEU A 81 3.12 -11.27 -9.88
N LEU A 82 3.70 -10.81 -8.77
CA LEU A 82 4.08 -9.42 -8.52
C LEU A 82 5.36 -9.01 -9.26
N PHE A 83 6.10 -9.93 -9.90
CA PHE A 83 7.39 -9.62 -10.53
C PHE A 83 7.29 -8.49 -11.57
N GLY A 84 6.14 -8.32 -12.22
CA GLY A 84 5.92 -7.20 -13.13
C GLY A 84 6.12 -5.81 -12.49
N LEU A 85 6.03 -5.71 -11.16
CA LEU A 85 6.14 -4.46 -10.39
C LEU A 85 7.49 -4.30 -9.66
N HIS A 86 8.43 -5.25 -9.79
CA HIS A 86 9.65 -5.29 -8.97
C HIS A 86 10.56 -4.05 -9.08
N ASP A 87 10.44 -3.30 -10.17
CA ASP A 87 11.18 -2.05 -10.43
C ASP A 87 10.23 -0.83 -10.57
N ASP A 88 8.94 -0.98 -10.23
CA ASP A 88 7.90 0.02 -10.42
C ASP A 88 7.55 0.77 -9.11
N ASP A 89 8.59 1.13 -8.34
CA ASP A 89 8.46 2.03 -7.20
C ASP A 89 7.90 3.39 -7.66
N PHE A 90 6.93 3.93 -6.91
CA PHE A 90 6.33 5.22 -7.29
C PHE A 90 5.94 6.09 -6.11
N ILE A 91 5.85 7.39 -6.41
CA ILE A 91 5.22 8.41 -5.57
C ILE A 91 4.26 9.20 -6.44
N LYS A 92 3.02 9.34 -5.96
CA LYS A 92 1.95 10.12 -6.58
C LYS A 92 1.54 11.23 -5.61
N VAL A 93 1.43 12.44 -6.14
CA VAL A 93 0.94 13.60 -5.40
C VAL A 93 -0.23 14.19 -6.17
N GLU A 94 -1.35 14.38 -5.49
CA GLU A 94 -2.57 14.95 -6.05
C GLU A 94 -2.94 16.24 -5.31
N ALA A 95 -3.40 17.24 -6.07
CA ALA A 95 -3.98 18.46 -5.54
C ALA A 95 -5.41 18.63 -6.09
N ALA A 96 -6.41 18.54 -5.22
CA ALA A 96 -7.81 18.73 -5.56
C ALA A 96 -8.30 20.08 -5.03
N TYR A 97 -8.89 20.91 -5.91
CA TYR A 97 -9.38 22.25 -5.58
C TYR A 97 -10.90 22.39 -5.81
N TRP A 98 -11.62 22.99 -4.86
CA TRP A 98 -13.07 23.26 -4.91
C TRP A 98 -13.37 24.77 -4.93
N PHE A 99 -14.26 25.18 -5.84
CA PHE A 99 -14.71 26.57 -6.05
C PHE A 99 -16.13 26.83 -5.52
#